data_AF-H7ELW4-F1
#
_entry.id   AF-H7ELW4-F1
#
_cell.length_a   1.000
_cell.length_b   1.000
_cell.length_c   1.000
_cell.angle_alpha   90.00
_cell.angle_beta   90.00
_cell.angle_gamma   90.00
#
_symmetry.space_group_name_H-M   'P 1'
#
loop_
_entity.id
_entity.type
_entity.pdbx_description
1 polymer ?
#
loop_
_entity_poly.entity_id
_entity_poly.type
_entity_poly.pdbx_seq_one_letter_code
_entity_poly.pdbx_strand_id
1 'polypeptide(L)'
;MRITEIDLQCEDIIWFGIDKNNYVFECTSAGCGNVPESVCKSKENTKLLESFFLNNLNEEEKNKLPELSIALSQKGIFCYDIYSENERLYSKISTPEFPLEFNKLPENIKKIIEKNKFDIDVVHDEIIDIKHAY
;
A
#
# COMPACT_ATOMS: atom_id res chain seq x y z
N MET A 1 11.02 8.72 12.56
CA MET A 1 11.22 9.81 11.56
C MET A 1 10.07 9.82 10.54
N ARG A 2 9.80 10.95 9.90
CA ARG A 2 8.80 11.10 8.82
C ARG A 2 9.45 10.88 7.44
N ILE A 3 8.69 10.38 6.46
CA ILE A 3 9.03 10.37 5.03
C ILE A 3 8.90 11.80 4.53
N THR A 4 9.97 12.37 3.99
CA THR A 4 10.06 13.76 3.50
C THR A 4 9.67 13.87 2.03
N GLU A 5 9.42 15.09 1.55
CA GLU A 5 9.20 15.35 0.11
C GLU A 5 10.38 14.87 -0.74
N ILE A 6 11.62 15.01 -0.25
CA ILE A 6 12.82 14.49 -0.94
C ILE A 6 12.78 12.96 -1.02
N ASP A 7 12.39 12.27 0.07
CA ASP A 7 12.23 10.82 0.04
C ASP A 7 11.19 10.42 -1.02
N LEU A 8 10.05 11.13 -1.11
CA LEU A 8 8.99 10.83 -2.07
C LEU A 8 9.42 10.98 -3.54
N GLN A 9 10.36 11.88 -3.83
CA GLN A 9 10.92 12.08 -5.17
C GLN A 9 12.07 11.13 -5.51
N CYS A 10 12.70 10.51 -4.49
CA CYS A 10 13.91 9.71 -4.67
C CYS A 10 13.70 8.21 -4.42
N GLU A 11 12.69 7.84 -3.62
CA GLU A 11 12.39 6.48 -3.20
C GLU A 11 11.06 6.03 -3.81
N ASP A 12 11.00 4.76 -4.22
CA ASP A 12 9.72 4.09 -4.48
C ASP A 12 9.10 3.67 -3.14
N ILE A 13 7.94 4.23 -2.82
CA ILE A 13 7.27 3.99 -1.55
C ILE A 13 6.16 2.97 -1.76
N ILE A 14 6.40 1.76 -1.25
CA ILE A 14 5.37 0.75 -1.03
C ILE A 14 4.67 1.07 0.30
N TRP A 15 3.36 1.28 0.27
CA TRP A 15 2.60 1.57 1.48
C TRP A 15 1.28 0.80 1.54
N PHE A 16 0.80 0.56 2.77
CA PHE A 16 -0.36 -0.28 3.04
C PHE A 16 -1.44 0.50 3.79
N GLY A 17 -2.69 0.20 3.47
CA GLY A 17 -3.87 0.77 4.11
C GLY A 17 -4.99 -0.24 4.29
N ILE A 18 -6.06 0.22 4.92
CA ILE A 18 -7.34 -0.49 5.00
C ILE A 18 -8.46 0.35 4.40
N ASP A 19 -9.35 -0.30 3.67
CA ASP A 19 -10.51 0.36 3.06
C ASP A 19 -11.65 0.56 4.08
N LYS A 20 -12.79 1.10 3.62
CA LYS A 20 -13.96 1.32 4.50
C LYS A 20 -14.59 0.01 5.00
N ASN A 21 -14.41 -1.08 4.26
CA ASN A 21 -14.87 -2.44 4.57
C ASN A 21 -13.86 -3.23 5.44
N ASN A 22 -12.71 -2.62 5.77
CA ASN A 22 -11.59 -3.18 6.50
C ASN A 22 -10.82 -4.29 5.76
N TYR A 23 -10.76 -4.24 4.44
CA TYR A 23 -9.84 -5.02 3.63
C TYR A 23 -8.50 -4.31 3.46
N VAL A 24 -7.42 -5.10 3.46
CA VAL A 24 -6.05 -4.59 3.31
C VAL A 24 -5.72 -4.37 1.84
N PHE A 25 -5.09 -3.24 1.53
CA PHE A 25 -4.55 -2.95 0.21
C PHE A 25 -3.13 -2.37 0.30
N GLU A 26 -2.44 -2.44 -0.83
CA GLU A 26 -1.10 -1.92 -1.07
C GLU A 26 -1.14 -0.92 -2.24
N CYS A 27 -0.25 0.06 -2.18
CA CYS A 27 0.00 1.03 -3.26
C CYS A 27 1.50 1.23 -3.44
N THR A 28 1.97 1.12 -4.69
CA THR A 28 3.36 1.40 -5.10
C THR A 28 3.44 2.79 -5.72
N SER A 29 4.23 3.71 -5.15
CA SER A 29 4.27 5.10 -5.63
C SER A 29 5.13 5.33 -6.87
N ALA A 30 6.06 4.44 -7.19
CA ALA A 30 7.00 4.56 -8.31
C ALA A 30 7.80 5.89 -8.31
N GLY A 31 7.99 6.51 -7.14
CA GLY A 31 8.72 7.79 -6.97
C GLY A 31 8.01 9.04 -7.50
N CYS A 32 6.76 8.93 -7.95
CA CYS A 32 5.95 10.07 -8.41
C CYS A 32 4.53 10.09 -7.83
N GLY A 33 4.02 8.94 -7.38
CA GLY A 33 2.69 8.78 -6.82
C GLY A 33 2.51 9.45 -5.47
N ASN A 34 1.30 9.94 -5.23
CA ASN A 34 0.93 10.57 -3.99
C ASN A 34 0.94 9.59 -2.83
N VAL A 35 1.72 9.92 -1.81
CA VAL A 35 1.72 9.21 -0.54
C VAL A 35 0.96 10.06 0.50
N PRO A 36 -0.01 9.49 1.22
CA PRO A 36 -0.87 10.25 2.13
C PRO A 36 -0.17 10.61 3.45
N GLU A 37 -0.64 11.69 4.09
CA GLU A 37 -0.13 12.21 5.37
C GLU A 37 0.03 11.12 6.45
N SER A 38 -0.94 10.21 6.55
CA SER A 38 -0.92 9.15 7.56
C SER A 38 0.26 8.18 7.40
N VAL A 39 0.67 7.94 6.15
CA VAL A 39 1.83 7.11 5.79
C VAL A 39 3.11 7.92 6.00
N CYS A 40 3.18 9.14 5.47
CA CYS A 40 4.39 9.96 5.57
C CYS A 40 4.78 10.24 7.03
N LYS A 41 3.81 10.36 7.94
CA LYS A 41 4.04 10.68 9.35
C LYS A 41 5.03 9.76 10.08
N SER A 42 5.23 8.52 9.63
CA SER A 42 6.23 7.62 10.24
C SER A 42 6.85 6.63 9.24
N LYS A 43 8.09 6.92 8.80
CA LYS A 43 8.93 6.03 7.97
C LYS A 43 9.14 4.67 8.64
N GLU A 44 9.23 4.63 9.98
CA GLU A 44 9.36 3.39 10.75
C GLU A 44 8.11 2.51 10.64
N ASN A 45 6.92 3.11 10.73
CA ASN A 45 5.66 2.36 10.58
C ASN A 45 5.50 1.82 9.16
N THR A 46 5.81 2.63 8.14
CA THR A 46 5.76 2.22 6.73
C THR A 46 6.66 1.01 6.51
N LYS A 47 7.93 1.07 6.95
CA LYS A 47 8.88 -0.04 6.84
C LYS A 47 8.48 -1.28 7.63
N LEU A 48 7.81 -1.12 8.78
CA LEU A 48 7.30 -2.25 9.57
C LEU A 48 6.16 -2.98 8.85
N LEU A 49 5.22 -2.23 8.24
CA LEU A 49 4.15 -2.83 7.44
C LEU A 49 4.72 -3.53 6.21
N GLU A 50 5.63 -2.87 5.50
CA GLU A 50 6.37 -3.43 4.37
C GLU A 50 7.08 -4.73 4.75
N SER A 51 7.89 -4.73 5.81
CA SER A 51 8.59 -5.92 6.28
C SER A 51 7.64 -7.05 6.66
N PHE A 52 6.47 -6.73 7.22
CA PHE A 52 5.47 -7.73 7.61
C PHE A 52 4.82 -8.38 6.40
N PHE A 53 4.32 -7.59 5.44
CA PHE A 53 3.59 -8.09 4.28
C PHE A 53 4.50 -8.68 3.21
N LEU A 54 5.72 -8.15 3.05
CA LEU A 54 6.75 -8.69 2.15
C LEU A 54 7.58 -9.81 2.78
N ASN A 55 7.28 -10.20 4.03
CA ASN A 55 7.98 -11.30 4.67
C ASN A 55 7.88 -12.58 3.83
N ASN A 56 8.96 -13.36 3.81
CA ASN A 56 9.12 -14.59 3.03
C ASN A 56 9.05 -14.43 1.51
N LEU A 57 8.95 -13.21 0.98
CA LEU A 57 9.16 -12.98 -0.45
C LEU A 57 10.66 -12.99 -0.74
N ASN A 58 11.04 -13.62 -1.85
CA ASN A 58 12.41 -13.58 -2.34
C ASN A 58 12.69 -12.25 -3.06
N GLU A 59 13.96 -11.98 -3.37
CA GLU A 59 14.34 -10.72 -4.01
C GLU A 59 13.81 -10.58 -5.43
N GLU A 60 13.58 -11.67 -6.16
CA GLU A 60 12.96 -11.60 -7.48
C GLU A 60 11.49 -11.15 -7.39
N GLU A 61 10.75 -11.69 -6.42
CA GLU A 61 9.36 -11.30 -6.16
C GLU A 61 9.24 -9.84 -5.74
N LYS A 62 10.19 -9.30 -4.98
CA LYS A 62 10.14 -7.89 -4.52
C LYS A 62 10.51 -6.89 -5.60
N ASN A 63 11.45 -7.24 -6.49
CA ASN A 63 12.03 -6.27 -7.43
C ASN A 63 11.23 -6.09 -8.72
N LYS A 64 10.19 -6.89 -8.93
CA LYS A 64 9.36 -6.81 -10.13
C LYS A 64 7.89 -6.69 -9.72
N LEU A 65 7.27 -5.58 -10.15
CA LEU A 65 5.88 -5.25 -9.79
C LEU A 65 4.86 -6.37 -10.12
N PRO A 66 4.93 -7.08 -11.28
CA PRO A 66 4.01 -8.17 -11.55
C PRO A 66 4.14 -9.32 -10.54
N GLU A 67 5.37 -9.76 -10.26
CA GLU A 67 5.63 -10.84 -9.29
C GLU A 67 5.23 -10.41 -7.87
N LEU A 68 5.53 -9.16 -7.49
CA LEU A 68 5.16 -8.59 -6.20
C LEU A 68 3.65 -8.58 -5.99
N SER A 69 2.91 -8.04 -6.95
CA SER A 69 1.46 -7.88 -6.87
C SER A 69 0.73 -9.24 -6.83
N ILE A 70 1.22 -10.23 -7.58
CA ILE A 70 0.75 -11.62 -7.50
C ILE A 70 0.97 -12.19 -6.10
N ALA A 71 2.19 -12.06 -5.56
CA ALA A 71 2.54 -12.60 -4.25
C ALA A 71 1.74 -11.95 -3.11
N LEU A 72 1.49 -10.64 -3.18
CA LEU A 72 0.64 -9.91 -2.24
C LEU A 72 -0.84 -10.31 -2.37
N SER A 73 -1.34 -10.50 -3.59
CA SER A 73 -2.72 -10.94 -3.81
C SER A 73 -2.98 -12.35 -3.32
N GLN A 74 -1.98 -13.25 -3.40
CA GLN A 74 -2.05 -14.57 -2.77
C GLN A 74 -2.14 -14.50 -1.24
N LYS A 75 -1.68 -13.40 -0.62
CA LYS A 75 -1.84 -13.11 0.81
C LYS A 75 -3.14 -12.37 1.14
N GLY A 76 -4.00 -12.13 0.15
CA GLY A 76 -5.28 -11.46 0.33
C GLY A 76 -5.25 -9.94 0.15
N ILE A 77 -4.18 -9.37 -0.42
CA ILE A 77 -3.98 -7.91 -0.51
C ILE A 77 -4.32 -7.41 -1.92
N PHE A 78 -5.17 -6.39 -2.01
CA PHE A 78 -5.40 -5.66 -3.26
C PHE A 78 -4.18 -4.80 -3.57
N CYS A 79 -3.69 -4.81 -4.81
CA CYS A 79 -2.49 -4.08 -5.19
C CYS A 79 -2.84 -3.00 -6.21
N TYR A 80 -2.34 -1.79 -5.97
CA TYR A 80 -2.50 -0.66 -6.86
C TYR A 80 -1.14 -0.08 -7.25
N ASP A 81 -1.04 0.36 -8.49
CA ASP A 81 0.11 1.09 -8.99
C ASP A 81 -0.31 2.49 -9.45
N ILE A 82 0.65 3.39 -9.54
CA ILE A 82 0.38 4.76 -9.96
C ILE A 82 -0.22 4.78 -11.38
N TYR A 83 -1.28 5.54 -11.54
CA TYR A 83 -1.88 5.76 -12.86
C TYR A 83 -1.03 6.78 -13.61
N SER A 84 -0.34 6.35 -14.66
CA SER A 84 0.80 7.05 -15.29
C SER A 84 0.60 8.51 -15.69
N GLU A 85 -0.64 8.99 -15.80
CA GLU A 85 -0.95 10.37 -16.19
C GLU A 85 -1.36 11.27 -15.02
N ASN A 86 -1.53 10.73 -13.81
CA ASN A 86 -1.98 11.50 -12.65
C ASN A 86 -1.42 10.93 -11.34
N GLU A 87 -0.48 11.69 -10.75
CA GLU A 87 0.18 11.37 -9.46
C GLU A 87 -0.81 11.13 -8.30
N ARG A 88 -2.05 11.61 -8.44
CA ARG A 88 -3.12 11.45 -7.45
C ARG A 88 -3.90 10.14 -7.57
N LEU A 89 -3.86 9.50 -8.75
CA LEU A 89 -4.71 8.36 -9.06
C LEU A 89 -3.91 7.08 -9.08
N TYR A 90 -4.39 6.06 -8.39
CA TYR A 90 -3.81 4.73 -8.38
C TYR A 90 -4.77 3.76 -9.05
N SER A 91 -4.28 2.96 -10.01
CA SER A 91 -5.07 1.91 -10.68
C SER A 91 -4.80 0.55 -10.07
N LYS A 92 -5.87 -0.24 -9.88
CA LYS A 92 -5.77 -1.61 -9.39
C LYS A 92 -5.08 -2.47 -10.43
N ILE A 93 -4.02 -3.16 -10.01
CA ILE A 93 -3.23 -4.05 -10.88
C ILE A 93 -3.39 -5.51 -10.50
N SER A 94 -3.82 -5.80 -9.27
CA SER A 94 -4.05 -7.16 -8.82
C SER A 94 -5.12 -7.24 -7.73
N THR A 95 -5.90 -8.32 -7.77
CA THR A 95 -7.03 -8.59 -6.86
C THR A 95 -6.87 -9.96 -6.22
N PRO A 96 -7.03 -10.08 -4.89
CA PRO A 96 -7.04 -11.37 -4.21
C PRO A 96 -8.34 -12.15 -4.45
N GLU A 97 -8.26 -13.49 -4.53
CA GLU A 97 -9.43 -14.35 -4.49
C GLU A 97 -10.09 -14.36 -3.09
N PHE A 98 -9.26 -14.30 -2.04
CA PHE A 98 -9.69 -14.27 -0.64
C PHE A 98 -9.12 -13.03 0.06
N PRO A 99 -9.89 -11.93 0.15
CA PRO A 99 -9.46 -10.69 0.78
C PRO A 99 -9.01 -10.84 2.24
N LEU A 100 -7.88 -10.22 2.57
CA LEU A 100 -7.35 -10.16 3.93
C LEU A 100 -8.11 -9.09 4.72
N GLU A 101 -8.89 -9.54 5.70
CA GLU A 101 -9.57 -8.67 6.64
C GLU A 101 -8.63 -8.16 7.73
N PHE A 102 -8.76 -6.87 8.08
CA PHE A 102 -8.07 -6.21 9.19
C PHE A 102 -8.10 -7.03 10.49
N ASN A 103 -9.24 -7.65 10.81
CA ASN A 103 -9.42 -8.41 12.03
C ASN A 103 -8.52 -9.66 12.13
N LYS A 104 -8.02 -10.16 11.00
CA LYS A 104 -7.10 -11.29 10.91
C LYS A 104 -5.64 -10.91 11.14
N LEU A 105 -5.33 -9.60 11.14
CA LEU A 105 -3.97 -9.13 11.36
C LEU A 105 -3.54 -9.30 12.84
N PRO A 106 -2.24 -9.47 13.11
CA PRO A 106 -1.70 -9.39 14.46
C PRO A 106 -1.92 -8.02 15.11
N GLU A 107 -2.12 -7.97 16.43
CA GLU A 107 -2.45 -6.73 17.16
C GLU A 107 -1.40 -5.61 17.01
N ASN A 108 -0.12 -5.96 16.90
CA ASN A 108 0.94 -4.98 16.66
C ASN A 108 0.82 -4.33 15.26
N ILE A 109 0.36 -5.08 14.25
CA ILE A 109 0.14 -4.59 12.89
C ILE A 109 -1.14 -3.75 12.82
N LYS A 110 -2.22 -4.22 13.46
CA LYS A 110 -3.49 -3.47 13.55
C LYS A 110 -3.29 -2.05 14.05
N LYS A 111 -2.57 -1.87 15.16
CA LYS A 111 -2.26 -0.56 15.76
C LYS A 111 -1.52 0.41 14.82
N ILE A 112 -0.82 -0.12 13.83
CA ILE A 112 -0.09 0.68 12.85
C ILE A 112 -1.00 0.99 11.66
N ILE A 113 -1.58 -0.04 11.03
CA ILE A 113 -2.34 0.10 9.78
C ILE A 113 -3.70 0.78 9.98
N GLU A 114 -4.29 0.74 11.18
CA GLU A 114 -5.55 1.44 11.49
C GLU A 114 -5.44 2.97 11.30
N LYS A 115 -4.22 3.51 11.37
CA LYS A 115 -3.95 4.93 11.08
C LYS A 115 -4.05 5.26 9.60
N ASN A 116 -4.01 4.25 8.74
CA ASN A 116 -4.07 4.31 7.28
C ASN A 116 -5.43 3.77 6.80
N LYS A 117 -6.52 4.29 7.36
CA LYS A 117 -7.88 3.96 6.93
C LYS A 117 -8.38 4.96 5.91
N PHE A 118 -8.91 4.46 4.80
CA PHE A 118 -9.36 5.26 3.67
C PHE A 118 -10.83 4.99 3.34
N ASP A 119 -11.54 6.04 2.93
CA ASP A 119 -12.93 5.94 2.46
C ASP A 119 -12.96 5.55 0.98
N ILE A 120 -12.51 4.33 0.70
CA ILE A 120 -12.49 3.69 -0.62
C ILE A 120 -13.08 2.28 -0.49
N ASP A 121 -13.47 1.68 -1.61
CA ASP A 121 -14.00 0.32 -1.69
C ASP A 121 -13.12 -0.53 -2.60
N VAL A 122 -12.10 -1.18 -2.03
CA VAL A 122 -11.07 -1.84 -2.86
C VAL A 122 -11.60 -3.04 -3.64
N VAL A 123 -12.79 -3.54 -3.30
CA VAL A 123 -13.47 -4.60 -4.04
C VAL A 123 -14.00 -4.07 -5.37
N HIS A 124 -14.51 -2.84 -5.42
CA HIS A 124 -15.22 -2.29 -6.58
C HIS A 124 -14.46 -1.18 -7.31
N ASP A 125 -13.64 -0.42 -6.59
CA ASP A 125 -12.93 0.74 -7.14
C ASP A 125 -11.71 0.25 -7.93
N GLU A 126 -11.70 0.43 -9.25
CA GLU A 126 -10.53 0.14 -10.09
C GLU A 126 -9.49 1.26 -10.06
N ILE A 127 -9.92 2.46 -9.69
CA ILE A 127 -9.06 3.64 -9.54
C ILE A 127 -9.40 4.31 -8.22
N ILE A 128 -8.38 4.66 -7.44
CA ILE A 128 -8.52 5.37 -6.16
C ILE A 128 -7.78 6.71 -6.20
N ASP A 129 -8.36 7.72 -5.55
CA ASP A 129 -7.79 9.07 -5.45
C ASP A 129 -7.10 9.25 -4.08
N ILE A 130 -5.80 9.49 -4.10
CA ILE A 130 -4.96 9.66 -2.92
C ILE A 130 -4.44 11.10 -2.84
N LYS A 131 -4.75 11.77 -1.72
CA LYS A 131 -4.21 13.09 -1.40
C LYS A 131 -2.73 13.00 -1.06
N HIS A 132 -1.91 13.89 -1.64
CA HIS A 132 -0.52 14.05 -1.27
C HIS A 132 -0.37 14.59 0.17
N ALA A 133 0.71 14.24 0.84
CA ALA A 133 1.03 14.72 2.18
C ALA A 133 1.60 16.15 2.21
N TYR A 134 2.06 16.66 1.07
CA TYR A 134 2.74 17.95 0.90
C TYR A 134 2.02 18.85 -0.11
#